data_AF-X1V3M8-F1
#
_entry.id   AF-X1V3M8-F1
#
_cell.length_a   1.000
_cell.length_b   1.000
_cell.length_c   1.000
_cell.angle_alpha   90.00
_cell.angle_beta   90.00
_cell.angle_gamma   90.00
#
_symmetry.space_group_name_H-M   'P 1'
#
loop_
_entity.id
_entity.type
_entity.pdbx_description
1 polymer ?
#
loop_
_entity_poly.entity_id
_entity_poly.type
_entity_poly.pdbx_seq_one_letter_code
_entity_poly.pdbx_strand_id
1 'polypeptide(L)'
;MKKMKKVVLAYSGGLDTSVAIKWLKENYCEEVIAVAVDVGQQSDLEYVKEKALKVGASKSYVIDAKEEFAKEYVLPGLQAGAVYESNYPLATAYSRPL
;
A
#
# COMPACT_ATOMS: atom_id res chain seq x y z
N MET A 1 21.53 3.26 -18.03
CA MET A 1 20.73 2.07 -17.67
C MET A 1 19.44 2.08 -18.46
N LYS A 2 18.92 0.91 -18.84
CA LYS A 2 17.61 0.80 -19.52
C LYS A 2 16.50 1.12 -18.52
N LYS A 3 15.65 2.09 -18.81
CA LYS A 3 14.47 2.38 -17.98
C LYS A 3 13.50 1.20 -18.02
N MET A 4 12.93 0.85 -16.88
CA MET A 4 11.83 -0.11 -16.81
C MET A 4 10.59 0.48 -17.49
N LYS A 5 9.82 -0.35 -18.19
CA LYS A 5 8.57 0.12 -18.82
C LYS A 5 7.55 0.57 -17.77
N LYS A 6 7.46 -0.13 -16.64
CA LYS A 6 6.39 0.06 -15.65
C LYS A 6 6.83 -0.37 -14.26
N VAL A 7 6.40 0.38 -13.25
CA VAL A 7 6.54 0.07 -11.82
C VAL A 7 5.18 0.14 -11.16
N VAL A 8 4.89 -0.81 -10.27
CA VAL A 8 3.75 -0.75 -9.35
C VAL A 8 4.28 -0.29 -7.99
N LEU A 9 3.72 0.79 -7.46
CA LEU A 9 4.12 1.41 -6.21
C LEU A 9 3.01 1.23 -5.18
N ALA A 10 3.32 0.57 -4.06
CA ALA A 10 2.51 0.65 -2.85
C ALA A 10 2.50 2.11 -2.35
N TYR A 11 1.34 2.74 -2.39
CA TYR A 11 1.19 4.18 -2.26
C TYR A 11 0.22 4.52 -1.13
N SER A 12 0.71 5.22 -0.11
CA SER A 12 -0.08 5.59 1.08
C SER A 12 -0.74 6.97 0.98
N GLY A 13 -0.38 7.77 -0.03
CA GLY A 13 -0.75 9.19 -0.09
C GLY A 13 0.14 10.11 0.75
N GLY A 14 1.10 9.57 1.50
CA GLY A 14 2.09 10.34 2.26
C GLY A 14 3.05 11.13 1.36
N LEU A 15 3.80 12.05 1.97
CA LEU A 15 4.80 12.86 1.26
C LEU A 15 5.83 11.98 0.55
N ASP A 16 6.41 11.01 1.26
CA ASP A 16 7.49 10.18 0.75
C ASP A 16 7.07 9.38 -0.50
N THR A 17 5.92 8.70 -0.44
CA THR A 17 5.40 7.94 -1.59
C THR A 17 4.93 8.85 -2.72
N SER A 18 4.56 10.11 -2.44
CA SER A 18 4.23 11.11 -3.48
C SER A 18 5.47 11.56 -4.23
N VAL A 19 6.55 11.85 -3.51
CA VAL A 19 7.86 12.19 -4.11
C VAL A 19 8.41 11.00 -4.89
N ALA A 20 8.25 9.77 -4.38
CA ALA A 20 8.69 8.54 -5.03
C ALA A 20 8.11 8.38 -6.45
N ILE A 21 6.84 8.73 -6.68
CA ILE A 21 6.22 8.67 -8.02
C ILE A 21 7.02 9.48 -9.03
N LYS A 22 7.33 10.75 -8.70
CA LYS A 22 8.08 11.62 -9.59
C LYS A 22 9.50 11.12 -9.78
N TRP A 23 10.17 10.76 -8.68
CA TRP A 23 11.55 10.30 -8.68
C TRP A 23 11.74 9.00 -9.49
N LEU A 24 10.83 8.04 -9.36
CA LEU A 24 10.85 6.78 -10.11
C LEU A 24 10.72 7.01 -11.62
N LYS A 25 9.86 7.93 -12.05
CA LYS A 25 9.70 8.27 -13.48
C LYS A 25 10.93 8.95 -14.06
N GLU A 26 11.53 9.87 -13.30
CA GLU A 26 12.71 10.59 -13.74
C GLU A 26 13.91 9.66 -13.89
N ASN A 27 14.09 8.74 -12.95
CA ASN A 27 15.34 7.99 -12.82
C ASN A 27 15.27 6.53 -13.28
N TYR A 28 14.14 5.84 -13.15
CA TYR A 28 14.10 4.37 -13.25
C TYR A 28 13.07 3.80 -14.23
N CYS A 29 11.96 4.49 -14.48
CA CYS A 29 10.86 3.93 -15.27
C CYS A 29 10.12 4.95 -16.13
N GLU A 30 9.35 4.47 -17.10
CA GLU A 30 8.48 5.30 -17.95
C GLU A 30 7.12 5.55 -17.27
N GLU A 31 6.60 4.53 -16.58
CA GLU A 31 5.26 4.51 -16.02
C GLU A 31 5.27 4.06 -14.55
N VAL A 32 4.52 4.77 -13.69
CA VAL A 32 4.24 4.37 -12.31
C VAL A 32 2.74 4.19 -12.12
N ILE A 33 2.34 3.01 -11.67
CA ILE A 33 0.99 2.68 -11.22
C ILE A 33 0.99 2.73 -9.69
N ALA A 34 0.16 3.60 -9.11
CA ALA A 34 -0.01 3.68 -7.66
C ALA A 34 -1.10 2.72 -7.19
N VAL A 35 -0.85 2.00 -6.10
CA VAL A 35 -1.83 1.09 -5.48
C VAL A 35 -1.92 1.39 -4.00
N ALA A 36 -3.12 1.75 -3.55
CA ALA A 36 -3.47 1.80 -2.14
C ALA A 36 -4.35 0.59 -1.80
N VAL A 37 -4.10 -0.05 -0.66
CA VAL A 37 -4.89 -1.19 -0.17
C VAL A 37 -5.57 -0.76 1.12
N ASP A 38 -6.89 -0.79 1.16
CA ASP A 38 -7.70 -0.54 2.34
C ASP A 38 -7.75 -1.79 3.21
N VAL A 39 -7.05 -1.72 4.34
CA VAL A 39 -7.06 -2.73 5.40
C VAL A 39 -7.76 -2.21 6.67
N GLY A 40 -8.56 -1.14 6.53
CA GLY A 40 -9.32 -0.52 7.62
C GLY A 40 -8.68 0.73 8.20
N GLN A 41 -7.66 1.29 7.54
CA GLN A 41 -7.13 2.60 7.90
C GLN A 41 -8.18 3.69 7.63
N GLN A 42 -8.39 4.61 8.57
CA GLN A 42 -9.38 5.68 8.47
C GLN A 42 -8.95 6.85 7.56
N SER A 43 -8.26 6.55 6.45
CA SER A 43 -7.77 7.54 5.50
C SER A 43 -8.78 7.81 4.40
N ASP A 44 -8.80 9.04 3.87
CA ASP A 44 -9.55 9.38 2.65
C ASP A 44 -8.87 8.79 1.41
N LEU A 45 -9.28 7.58 1.04
CA LEU A 45 -8.70 6.82 -0.07
C LEU A 45 -9.03 7.39 -1.44
N GLU A 46 -10.14 8.12 -1.58
CA GLU A 46 -10.44 8.79 -2.85
C GLU A 46 -9.48 9.97 -3.05
N TYR A 47 -9.21 10.74 -1.99
CA TYR A 47 -8.16 11.75 -2.01
C TYR A 47 -6.79 11.16 -2.34
N VAL A 48 -6.42 10.02 -1.72
CA VAL A 48 -5.15 9.32 -2.01
C VAL A 48 -5.06 9.00 -3.50
N LYS A 49 -6.10 8.41 -4.06
CA LYS A 49 -6.18 8.02 -5.47
C LYS A 49 -6.04 9.23 -6.41
N GLU A 50 -6.79 10.29 -6.15
CA GLU A 50 -6.68 11.52 -6.93
C GLU A 50 -5.29 12.15 -6.83
N LYS A 51 -4.73 12.19 -5.62
CA LYS A 51 -3.40 12.76 -5.37
C LYS A 51 -2.34 12.02 -6.18
N ALA A 52 -2.39 10.68 -6.24
CA ALA A 52 -1.44 9.88 -7.00
C ALA A 52 -1.41 10.28 -8.49
N LEU A 53 -2.59 10.47 -9.09
CA LEU A 53 -2.71 10.92 -10.48
C LEU A 53 -2.17 12.33 -10.66
N LYS A 54 -2.51 13.26 -9.74
CA LYS A 54 -2.01 14.65 -9.75
C LYS A 54 -0.48 14.73 -9.67
N VAL A 55 0.17 13.86 -8.89
CA VAL A 55 1.64 13.84 -8.77
C VAL A 55 2.35 13.06 -9.89
N GLY A 56 1.60 12.43 -10.79
CA GLY A 56 2.11 11.92 -12.06
C GLY A 56 2.11 10.39 -12.22
N ALA A 57 1.38 9.65 -11.38
CA ALA A 57 1.08 8.25 -11.66
C ALA A 57 0.20 8.14 -12.92
N SER A 58 0.41 7.11 -13.73
CA SER A 58 -0.42 6.87 -14.93
C SER A 58 -1.78 6.29 -14.59
N LYS A 59 -1.85 5.52 -13.50
CA LYS A 59 -3.04 4.89 -12.94
C LYS A 59 -2.94 4.88 -11.44
N SER A 60 -4.09 4.94 -10.77
CA SER A 60 -4.19 4.78 -9.33
C SER A 60 -5.35 3.85 -8.98
N TYR A 61 -5.05 2.81 -8.21
CA TYR A 61 -6.00 1.82 -7.74
C TYR A 61 -6.15 1.91 -6.23
N VAL A 62 -7.39 1.73 -5.78
CA VAL A 62 -7.72 1.49 -4.37
C VAL A 62 -8.34 0.10 -4.33
N ILE A 63 -7.79 -0.78 -3.50
CA ILE A 63 -8.25 -2.15 -3.31
C ILE A 63 -8.90 -2.23 -1.93
N ASP A 64 -10.20 -2.56 -1.86
CA ASP A 64 -10.84 -2.88 -0.58
C ASP A 64 -10.49 -4.31 -0.18
N ALA A 65 -9.65 -4.46 0.84
CA ALA A 65 -9.17 -5.75 1.33
C ALA A 65 -9.49 -5.96 2.82
N LYS A 66 -10.41 -5.17 3.40
CA LYS A 66 -10.74 -5.26 4.84
C LYS A 66 -11.20 -6.65 5.24
N GLU A 67 -12.06 -7.25 4.43
CA GLU A 67 -12.64 -8.58 4.69
C GLU A 67 -11.60 -9.69 4.58
N GLU A 68 -10.77 -9.64 3.53
CA GLU A 68 -9.66 -10.57 3.32
C GLU A 68 -8.61 -10.45 4.43
N PHE A 69 -8.23 -9.22 4.78
CA PHE A 69 -7.32 -8.94 5.88
C PHE A 69 -7.83 -9.52 7.22
N ALA A 70 -9.11 -9.29 7.54
CA ALA A 70 -9.71 -9.79 8.77
C ALA A 70 -9.76 -11.33 8.82
N LYS A 71 -10.20 -11.97 7.73
CA LYS A 71 -10.43 -13.42 7.68
C LYS A 71 -9.17 -14.23 7.51
N GLU A 72 -8.25 -13.79 6.67
CA GLU A 72 -7.11 -14.60 6.24
C GLU A 72 -5.82 -14.28 7.00
N TYR A 73 -5.75 -13.12 7.66
CA TYR A 73 -4.53 -12.69 8.38
C TYR A 73 -4.78 -12.48 9.87
N VAL A 74 -5.79 -11.68 10.24
CA VAL A 74 -6.07 -11.37 11.65
C VAL A 74 -6.66 -12.57 12.39
N LEU A 75 -7.68 -13.22 11.82
CA LEU A 75 -8.38 -14.34 12.47
C LEU A 75 -7.47 -15.55 12.76
N PRO A 76 -6.60 -16.02 11.83
CA PRO A 76 -5.68 -17.12 12.14
C PRO A 76 -4.71 -16.76 13.27
N GLY A 77 -4.21 -15.53 13.29
CA GLY A 77 -3.35 -15.02 14.36
C GLY A 77 -4.06 -15.02 15.72
N LEU A 78 -5.33 -14.59 15.75
CA LEU A 78 -6.16 -14.63 16.95
C LEU A 78 -6.41 -16.06 17.43
N GLN A 79 -6.76 -16.99 16.53
CA GLN A 79 -7.00 -18.40 16.85
C GLN A 79 -5.75 -19.09 17.41
N ALA A 80 -4.56 -18.71 16.93
CA ALA A 80 -3.29 -19.20 17.44
C ALA A 80 -2.88 -18.58 18.79
N GLY A 81 -3.60 -17.55 19.27
CA GLY A 81 -3.17 -16.76 20.43
C GLY A 81 -1.84 -16.04 20.18
N ALA A 82 -1.57 -15.63 18.93
CA ALA A 82 -0.27 -15.11 18.52
C ALA A 82 -0.01 -13.74 19.13
N VAL A 83 1.01 -13.68 20.00
CA VAL A 83 1.48 -12.46 20.64
C VAL A 83 3.01 -12.45 20.60
N TYR A 84 3.58 -11.42 20.00
CA TYR A 84 5.02 -11.20 19.98
C TYR A 84 5.50 -10.58 21.29
N GLU A 85 6.55 -11.15 21.88
CA GLU A 85 7.15 -10.70 23.16
C GLU A 85 6.10 -10.51 24.27
N SER A 86 5.07 -11.36 24.29
CA SER A 86 3.98 -11.35 25.28
C SER A 86 3.18 -10.04 25.39
N ASN A 87 3.35 -9.10 24.44
CA ASN A 87 2.70 -7.79 24.51
C ASN A 87 2.13 -7.29 23.16
N TYR A 88 2.69 -7.70 22.02
CA TYR A 88 2.33 -7.14 20.72
C TYR A 88 1.53 -8.14 19.85
N PRO A 89 0.25 -7.86 19.53
CA PRO A 89 -0.61 -8.77 18.78
C PRO A 89 -0.37 -8.71 17.26
N LEU A 90 0.84 -8.39 16.81
CA LEU A 90 1.28 -8.47 15.40
C LEU A 90 0.46 -7.63 14.38
N ALA A 91 -0.31 -6.65 14.84
CA ALA A 91 -1.26 -5.90 14.00
C ALA A 91 -0.64 -5.32 12.70
N THR A 92 0.55 -4.74 12.78
CA THR A 92 1.24 -4.20 11.60
C THR A 92 1.80 -5.31 10.72
N ALA A 93 2.34 -6.37 11.33
CA ALA A 93 2.92 -7.50 10.62
C ALA A 93 1.89 -8.23 9.73
N TYR A 94 0.65 -8.40 10.22
CA TYR A 94 -0.42 -9.03 9.44
C TYR A 94 -0.78 -8.27 8.17
N SER A 95 -0.66 -6.94 8.16
CA SER A 95 -1.06 -6.10 7.02
C SER A 95 -0.01 -6.00 5.89
N ARG A 96 1.13 -6.69 6.00
CA ARG A 96 2.24 -6.63 5.03
C ARG A 96 2.31 -7.80 4.03
N PRO A 97 1.96 -9.05 4.39
CA PRO A 97 1.97 -10.17 3.44
C PRO A 97 0.76 -10.22 2.50
N LEU A 98 -0.33 -9.55 2.84
CA LEU A 98 -1.49 -9.29 1.95
C LEU A 98 -1.07 -8.43 0.76
#